data_AF-A0A7J0GXV0-F1
#
_entry.id   AF-A0A7J0GXV0-F1
#
_cell.length_a   1.000
_cell.length_b   1.000
_cell.length_c   1.000
_cell.angle_alpha   90.00
_cell.angle_beta   90.00
_cell.angle_gamma   90.00
#
_symmetry.space_group_name_H-M   'P 1'
#
loop_
_entity.id
_entity.type
_entity.pdbx_description
1 polymer ?
#
loop_
_entity_poly.entity_id
_entity_poly.type
_entity_poly.pdbx_seq_one_letter_code
_entity_poly.pdbx_strand_id
1 'polypeptide(L)'
;MAEKNQTRGETSEYRGETEDPVIPVENVAIVKQFLKLKPPTFSGEMDPVKANEWLLEMEKNFRLLRCGEQQKVEIGSYLLTGATSRWWNLKGVREPSMNWARFKGSLLQNTRQHSQNLAEYAPHLVATDEMRARRFEDGLRYEIKRVIRPLVLPTYADVLDRAIIVEQDEMEERKYFDSKKRQNFNNEGPSGQ
;
A
#
# COMPACT_ATOMS: atom_id res chain seq x y z
N MET A 1 -58.09 -36.88 47.33
CA MET A 1 -57.61 -35.73 46.53
C MET A 1 -56.10 -35.70 46.74
N ALA A 2 -55.32 -36.25 45.80
CA ALA A 2 -54.53 -35.51 44.78
C ALA A 2 -53.43 -34.65 45.43
N GLU A 3 -52.16 -34.56 45.01
CA GLU A 3 -51.37 -35.06 43.89
C GLU A 3 -49.90 -34.68 44.22
N LYS A 4 -48.91 -35.47 43.75
CA LYS A 4 -47.69 -35.07 42.98
C LYS A 4 -47.05 -33.68 43.24
N ASN A 5 -45.74 -33.42 43.21
CA ASN A 5 -44.55 -34.05 42.60
C ASN A 5 -43.30 -33.18 42.96
N GLN A 6 -42.09 -33.76 42.84
CA GLN A 6 -40.82 -33.22 42.26
C GLN A 6 -40.56 -31.67 42.32
N THR A 7 -39.39 -31.11 42.63
CA THR A 7 -38.10 -31.27 41.90
C THR A 7 -36.95 -30.46 42.56
N ARG A 8 -35.77 -31.10 42.68
CA ARG A 8 -34.39 -30.69 42.28
C ARG A 8 -33.85 -29.28 42.57
N GLY A 9 -32.63 -29.26 43.12
CA GLY A 9 -31.71 -28.11 43.08
C GLY A 9 -30.28 -28.49 43.47
N GLU A 10 -29.61 -29.29 42.65
CA GLU A 10 -28.14 -29.47 42.69
C GLU A 10 -27.47 -28.17 42.21
N THR A 11 -26.62 -27.56 43.03
CA THR A 11 -25.71 -26.49 42.59
C THR A 11 -24.34 -27.09 42.32
N SER A 12 -24.11 -27.38 41.04
CA SER A 12 -22.81 -27.72 40.48
C SER A 12 -22.01 -26.43 40.26
N GLU A 13 -21.02 -26.17 41.10
CA GLU A 13 -19.97 -25.18 40.83
C GLU A 13 -19.06 -25.71 39.72
N TYR A 14 -19.27 -25.24 38.49
CA TYR A 14 -18.25 -25.32 37.44
C TYR A 14 -17.40 -24.05 37.47
N ARG A 15 -16.18 -24.22 37.97
CA ARG A 15 -15.04 -23.32 37.83
C ARG A 15 -14.77 -23.13 36.33
N GLY A 16 -14.90 -21.89 35.83
CA GLY A 16 -14.59 -21.55 34.45
C GLY A 16 -13.11 -21.73 34.17
N GLU A 17 -12.79 -22.71 33.33
CA GLU A 17 -11.48 -22.82 32.69
C GLU A 17 -11.43 -21.76 31.57
N THR A 18 -10.39 -20.94 31.59
CA THR A 18 -10.07 -20.03 30.49
C THR A 18 -9.59 -20.87 29.30
N GLU A 19 -10.51 -21.24 28.41
CA GLU A 19 -10.15 -21.81 27.12
C GLU A 19 -9.43 -20.73 26.30
N ASP A 20 -8.18 -21.01 25.91
CA ASP A 20 -7.47 -20.23 24.90
C ASP A 20 -8.33 -20.14 23.63
N PRO A 21 -8.38 -18.99 22.93
CA PRO A 21 -9.21 -18.84 21.75
C PRO A 21 -8.81 -19.84 20.67
N VAL A 22 -9.64 -20.86 20.47
CA VAL A 22 -9.45 -21.91 19.45
C VAL A 22 -9.58 -21.28 18.08
N ILE A 23 -8.44 -21.02 17.42
CA ILE A 23 -8.42 -20.60 16.01
C ILE A 23 -8.96 -21.77 15.17
N PRO A 24 -10.04 -21.58 14.38
CA PRO A 24 -10.59 -22.64 13.55
C PRO A 24 -9.54 -23.28 12.64
N VAL A 25 -9.48 -24.61 12.58
CA VAL A 25 -8.48 -25.38 11.81
C VAL A 25 -8.45 -24.99 10.32
N GLU A 26 -9.61 -24.56 9.77
CA GLU A 26 -9.75 -24.03 8.41
C GLU A 26 -8.90 -22.77 8.16
N ASN A 27 -8.75 -21.90 9.17
CA ASN A 27 -7.89 -20.72 9.09
C ASN A 27 -6.42 -21.13 8.93
N VAL A 28 -5.97 -22.19 9.63
CA VAL A 28 -4.59 -22.68 9.56
C VAL A 28 -4.24 -23.22 8.16
N ALA A 29 -5.18 -23.91 7.50
CA ALA A 29 -4.97 -24.46 6.16
C ALA A 29 -4.85 -23.35 5.09
N ILE A 30 -5.74 -22.35 5.16
CA ILE A 30 -5.73 -21.20 4.24
C ILE A 30 -4.47 -20.35 4.44
N VAL A 31 -4.05 -20.11 5.69
CA VAL A 31 -2.80 -19.39 5.98
C VAL A 31 -1.60 -20.11 5.35
N LYS A 32 -1.52 -21.44 5.47
CA LYS A 32 -0.43 -22.22 4.84
C LYS A 32 -0.44 -22.11 3.31
N GLN A 33 -1.61 -22.12 2.67
CA GLN A 33 -1.72 -21.93 1.22
C GLN A 33 -1.32 -20.51 0.81
N PHE A 34 -1.73 -19.52 1.59
CA PHE A 34 -1.38 -18.11 1.37
C PHE A 34 0.13 -17.90 1.43
N LEU A 35 0.81 -18.43 2.44
CA LEU A 35 2.26 -18.30 2.58
C LEU A 35 3.05 -18.99 1.45
N LYS A 36 2.49 -20.06 0.83
CA LYS A 36 3.10 -20.68 -0.36
C LYS A 36 3.13 -19.75 -1.58
N LEU A 37 2.24 -18.76 -1.66
CA LEU A 37 2.26 -17.74 -2.69
C LEU A 37 3.41 -16.74 -2.52
N LYS A 38 4.19 -16.86 -1.43
CA LYS A 38 5.28 -15.95 -1.06
C LYS A 38 4.82 -14.49 -1.08
N PRO A 39 3.78 -14.15 -0.29
CA PRO A 39 3.25 -12.82 -0.28
C PRO A 39 4.31 -11.81 0.19
N PRO A 40 4.27 -10.57 -0.31
CA PRO A 40 5.19 -9.54 0.14
C PRO A 40 4.96 -9.22 1.62
N THR A 41 6.03 -8.92 2.35
CA THR A 41 5.96 -8.37 3.72
C THR A 41 5.97 -6.85 3.66
N PHE A 42 5.40 -6.18 4.67
CA PHE A 42 5.41 -4.72 4.76
C PHE A 42 6.02 -4.25 6.08
N SER A 43 7.19 -3.61 6.02
CA SER A 43 7.93 -3.16 7.20
C SER A 43 7.53 -1.78 7.72
N GLY A 44 6.65 -1.09 6.98
CA GLY A 44 6.31 0.29 7.27
C GLY A 44 7.10 1.31 6.50
N GLU A 45 7.45 1.02 5.24
CA GLU A 45 7.94 2.06 4.35
C GLU A 45 6.97 3.25 4.41
N MET A 46 7.54 4.43 4.65
CA MET A 46 6.87 5.64 5.12
C MET A 46 6.15 6.34 3.96
N ASP A 47 5.56 5.53 3.10
CA ASP A 47 5.01 5.89 1.81
C ASP A 47 3.62 5.27 1.70
N PRO A 48 2.56 6.12 1.75
CA PRO A 48 1.19 5.68 1.53
C PRO A 48 0.98 4.95 0.19
N VAL A 49 1.78 5.26 -0.84
CA VAL A 49 1.71 4.61 -2.15
C VAL A 49 2.16 3.15 -2.04
N LYS A 50 3.34 2.90 -1.45
CA LYS A 50 3.84 1.54 -1.24
C LYS A 50 2.95 0.71 -0.32
N ALA A 51 2.37 1.34 0.71
CA ALA A 51 1.39 0.69 1.56
C ALA A 51 0.14 0.27 0.75
N ASN A 52 -0.31 1.12 -0.17
CA ASN A 52 -1.45 0.81 -1.04
C ASN A 52 -1.11 -0.28 -2.07
N GLU A 53 0.06 -0.25 -2.69
CA GLU A 53 0.55 -1.32 -3.58
C GLU A 53 0.60 -2.67 -2.88
N TRP A 54 1.14 -2.70 -1.65
CA TRP A 54 1.14 -3.89 -0.83
C TRP A 54 -0.28 -4.41 -0.56
N LEU A 55 -1.22 -3.52 -0.19
CA LEU A 55 -2.62 -3.88 0.02
C LEU A 55 -3.28 -4.46 -1.23
N LEU A 56 -3.00 -3.91 -2.41
CA LEU A 56 -3.54 -4.42 -3.67
C LEU A 56 -3.05 -5.84 -3.99
N GLU A 57 -1.76 -6.13 -3.78
CA GLU A 57 -1.21 -7.47 -4.00
C GLU A 57 -1.80 -8.47 -2.99
N MET A 58 -1.99 -8.05 -1.75
CA MET A 58 -2.65 -8.86 -0.72
C MET A 58 -4.11 -9.17 -1.10
N GLU A 59 -4.87 -8.18 -1.58
CA GLU A 59 -6.26 -8.39 -2.02
C GLU A 59 -6.39 -9.34 -3.20
N LYS A 60 -5.44 -9.30 -4.14
CA LYS A 60 -5.35 -10.25 -5.25
C LYS A 60 -5.17 -11.68 -4.74
N ASN A 61 -4.27 -11.90 -3.78
CA ASN A 61 -4.05 -13.21 -3.17
C ASN A 61 -5.25 -13.69 -2.34
N PHE A 62 -5.89 -12.79 -1.57
CA PHE A 62 -7.10 -13.12 -0.81
C PHE A 62 -8.27 -13.50 -1.71
N ARG A 63 -8.42 -12.83 -2.86
CA ARG A 63 -9.44 -13.16 -3.87
C ARG A 63 -9.20 -14.55 -4.45
N LEU A 64 -7.95 -14.89 -4.75
CA LEU A 64 -7.57 -16.19 -5.29
C LEU A 64 -7.92 -17.32 -4.33
N LEU A 65 -7.64 -17.15 -3.04
CA LEU A 65 -7.84 -18.17 -2.00
C LEU A 65 -9.20 -18.09 -1.30
N ARG A 66 -10.07 -17.16 -1.70
CA ARG A 66 -11.40 -16.91 -1.11
C ARG A 66 -11.37 -16.72 0.42
N CYS A 67 -10.38 -15.98 0.91
CA CYS A 67 -10.24 -15.73 2.35
C CYS A 67 -11.44 -14.93 2.91
N GLY A 68 -11.93 -15.33 4.08
CA GLY A 68 -12.90 -14.57 4.87
C GLY A 68 -12.29 -13.35 5.55
N GLU A 69 -13.13 -12.42 6.02
CA GLU A 69 -12.67 -11.14 6.58
C GLU A 69 -11.72 -11.28 7.78
N GLN A 70 -12.02 -12.20 8.71
CA GLN A 70 -11.16 -12.46 9.87
C GLN A 70 -9.77 -12.97 9.45
N GLN A 71 -9.74 -13.93 8.52
CA GLN A 71 -8.49 -14.51 7.99
C GLN A 71 -7.63 -13.47 7.29
N LYS A 72 -8.23 -12.52 6.55
CA LYS A 72 -7.50 -11.43 5.89
C LYS A 72 -6.76 -10.56 6.91
N VAL A 73 -7.41 -10.23 8.03
CA VAL A 73 -6.80 -9.43 9.09
C VAL A 73 -5.67 -10.21 9.76
N GLU A 74 -5.88 -11.49 10.07
CA GLU A 74 -4.84 -12.36 10.65
C GLU A 74 -3.60 -12.43 9.74
N ILE A 75 -3.79 -12.79 8.47
CA ILE A 75 -2.70 -12.91 7.49
C ILE A 75 -2.03 -11.55 7.25
N GLY A 76 -2.82 -10.50 7.05
CA GLY A 76 -2.31 -9.16 6.82
C GLY A 76 -1.47 -8.66 7.98
N SER A 77 -1.92 -8.89 9.22
CA SER A 77 -1.18 -8.53 10.43
C SER A 77 0.13 -9.30 10.58
N TYR A 78 0.14 -10.60 10.26
CA TYR A 78 1.33 -11.44 10.34
C TYR A 78 2.44 -10.99 9.38
N LEU A 79 2.06 -10.47 8.21
CA LEU A 79 3.00 -10.00 7.18
C LEU A 79 3.48 -8.56 7.39
N LEU A 80 2.98 -7.88 8.42
CA LEU A 80 3.57 -6.63 8.89
C LEU A 80 4.87 -6.96 9.62
N THR A 81 5.93 -6.23 9.29
CA THR A 81 7.24 -6.35 9.94
C THR A 81 7.69 -4.99 10.51
N GLY A 82 8.82 -4.96 11.22
CA GLY A 82 9.47 -3.71 11.63
C GLY A 82 8.62 -2.78 12.51
N ALA A 83 8.52 -1.52 12.11
CA ALA A 83 7.79 -0.49 12.86
C ALA A 83 6.27 -0.68 12.79
N THR A 84 5.77 -1.12 11.64
CA THR A 84 4.33 -1.30 11.44
C THR A 84 3.78 -2.49 12.21
N SER A 85 4.53 -3.59 12.31
CA SER A 85 4.15 -4.72 13.17
C SER A 85 3.99 -4.31 14.63
N ARG A 86 4.97 -3.54 15.17
CA ARG A 86 4.93 -3.03 16.54
C ARG A 86 3.73 -2.12 16.78
N TRP A 87 3.47 -1.19 15.87
CA TRP A 87 2.28 -0.34 15.92
C TRP A 87 0.99 -1.15 15.88
N TRP A 88 0.92 -2.14 15.00
CA TRP A 88 -0.27 -2.98 14.87
C TRP A 88 -0.53 -3.78 16.14
N ASN A 89 0.49 -4.33 16.80
CA ASN A 89 0.30 -5.06 18.06
C ASN A 89 -0.23 -4.17 19.20
N LEU A 90 0.10 -2.87 19.21
CA LEU A 90 -0.46 -1.92 20.18
C LEU A 90 -1.93 -1.56 19.86
N LYS A 91 -2.29 -1.53 18.58
CA LYS A 91 -3.63 -1.14 18.12
C LYS A 91 -4.62 -2.31 18.02
N GLY A 92 -4.19 -3.43 17.44
CA GLY A 92 -4.98 -4.60 17.09
C GLY A 92 -5.51 -5.40 18.28
N VAL A 93 -4.85 -5.32 19.44
CA VAL A 93 -5.33 -5.95 20.69
C VAL A 93 -6.65 -5.34 21.19
N ARG A 94 -7.08 -4.19 20.66
CA ARG A 94 -8.16 -3.38 21.25
C ARG A 94 -9.46 -3.33 20.46
N GLU A 95 -9.58 -3.99 19.31
CA GLU A 95 -10.74 -3.78 18.43
C GLU A 95 -11.46 -5.07 18.02
N PRO A 96 -12.49 -5.49 18.77
CA PRO A 96 -13.24 -6.74 18.55
C PRO A 96 -13.99 -6.84 17.22
N SER A 97 -14.17 -5.72 16.51
CA SER A 97 -14.88 -5.64 15.22
C SER A 97 -13.94 -5.35 14.04
N MET A 98 -12.67 -5.71 14.17
CA MET A 98 -11.68 -5.51 13.12
C MET A 98 -12.01 -6.39 11.89
N ASN A 99 -12.10 -5.75 10.73
CA ASN A 99 -12.26 -6.39 9.43
C ASN A 99 -11.23 -5.83 8.45
N TRP A 100 -11.16 -6.37 7.23
CA TRP A 100 -10.12 -5.97 6.29
C TRP A 100 -10.20 -4.50 5.90
N ALA A 101 -11.42 -3.95 5.73
CA ALA A 101 -11.60 -2.55 5.41
C ALA A 101 -11.05 -1.61 6.50
N ARG A 102 -11.30 -1.93 7.77
CA ARG A 102 -10.79 -1.17 8.92
C ARG A 102 -9.28 -1.33 9.09
N PHE A 103 -8.76 -2.53 8.83
CA PHE A 103 -7.33 -2.80 8.80
C PHE A 103 -6.63 -1.89 7.77
N LYS A 104 -7.14 -1.87 6.52
CA LYS A 104 -6.60 -1.01 5.44
C LYS A 104 -6.60 0.45 5.82
N GLY A 105 -7.75 0.96 6.28
CA GLY A 105 -7.88 2.36 6.69
C GLY A 105 -6.92 2.71 7.82
N SER A 106 -6.76 1.81 8.79
CA SER A 106 -5.82 1.98 9.89
C SER A 106 -4.37 2.01 9.42
N LEU A 107 -3.99 1.10 8.53
CA LEU A 107 -2.63 1.01 7.99
C LEU A 107 -2.27 2.27 7.20
N LEU A 108 -3.13 2.68 6.28
CA LEU A 108 -2.95 3.88 5.46
C LEU A 108 -2.93 5.17 6.30
N GLN A 109 -3.77 5.24 7.33
CA GLN A 109 -3.76 6.36 8.26
C GLN A 109 -2.43 6.42 9.02
N ASN A 110 -1.94 5.28 9.53
CA ASN A 110 -0.68 5.23 10.24
C ASN A 110 0.52 5.60 9.36
N THR A 111 0.58 5.09 8.13
CA THR A 111 1.67 5.44 7.20
C THR A 111 1.63 6.91 6.82
N ARG A 112 0.44 7.49 6.63
CA ARG A 112 0.26 8.93 6.41
C ARG A 112 0.70 9.78 7.60
N GLN A 113 0.31 9.41 8.82
CA GLN A 113 0.72 10.14 10.02
C GLN A 113 2.23 10.06 10.22
N HIS A 114 2.80 8.87 10.00
CA HIS A 114 4.24 8.70 10.11
C HIS A 114 4.99 9.53 9.07
N SER A 115 4.54 9.56 7.81
CA SER A 115 5.15 10.39 6.77
C SER A 115 5.02 11.89 7.04
N GLN A 116 3.88 12.35 7.57
CA GLN A 116 3.68 13.73 8.00
C GLN A 116 4.59 14.11 9.16
N ASN A 117 4.68 13.28 10.19
CA ASN A 117 5.55 13.54 11.34
C ASN A 117 7.02 13.60 10.92
N LEU A 118 7.47 12.76 9.99
CA LEU A 118 8.83 12.87 9.44
C LEU A 118 9.06 14.15 8.64
N ALA A 119 8.06 14.59 7.89
CA ALA A 119 8.11 15.91 7.25
C ALA A 119 8.19 17.04 8.30
N GLU A 120 7.60 16.86 9.48
CA GLU A 120 7.70 17.78 10.63
C GLU A 120 9.09 17.77 11.29
N TYR A 121 9.78 16.63 11.33
CA TYR A 121 11.16 16.53 11.84
C TYR A 121 12.23 17.01 10.85
N ALA A 122 11.88 17.13 9.57
CA ALA A 122 12.70 17.77 8.55
C ALA A 122 11.97 18.95 7.87
N PRO A 123 11.45 19.92 8.63
CA PRO A 123 10.65 21.00 8.07
C PRO A 123 11.55 21.84 7.14
N HIS A 124 12.79 22.06 7.52
CA HIS A 124 13.78 22.72 6.66
C HIS A 124 14.19 21.94 5.39
N LEU A 125 13.62 20.76 5.08
CA LEU A 125 13.87 20.06 3.81
C LEU A 125 12.68 20.09 2.85
N VAL A 126 11.46 20.35 3.35
CA VAL A 126 10.21 20.30 2.55
C VAL A 126 9.05 21.14 3.13
N ALA A 127 9.31 22.07 4.04
CA ALA A 127 8.27 22.87 4.71
C ALA A 127 7.57 23.85 3.79
N THR A 128 8.27 24.40 2.79
CA THR A 128 7.66 25.32 1.83
C THR A 128 7.47 24.63 0.49
N ASP A 129 6.44 25.07 -0.24
CA ASP A 129 6.19 24.59 -1.61
C ASP A 129 7.39 24.85 -2.53
N GLU A 130 8.18 25.88 -2.26
CA GLU A 130 9.42 26.18 -2.97
C GLU A 130 10.52 25.14 -2.70
N MET A 131 10.61 24.62 -1.48
CA MET A 131 11.58 23.56 -1.15
C MET A 131 11.16 22.22 -1.75
N ARG A 132 9.85 21.94 -1.77
CA ARG A 132 9.28 20.78 -2.48
C ARG A 132 9.53 20.89 -3.99
N ALA A 133 9.30 22.07 -4.57
CA ALA A 133 9.58 22.37 -5.97
C ALA A 133 11.05 22.08 -6.31
N ARG A 134 11.99 22.61 -5.52
CA ARG A 134 13.43 22.37 -5.73
C ARG A 134 13.83 20.90 -5.61
N ARG A 135 13.31 20.19 -4.61
CA ARG A 135 13.57 18.76 -4.44
C ARG A 135 13.04 17.93 -5.60
N PHE A 136 11.85 18.26 -6.09
CA PHE A 136 11.27 17.61 -7.25
C PHE A 136 12.09 17.91 -8.51
N GLU A 137 12.42 19.18 -8.77
CA GLU A 137 13.29 19.60 -9.87
C GLU A 137 14.64 18.86 -9.84
N ASP A 138 15.20 18.63 -8.65
CA ASP A 138 16.44 17.90 -8.49
C ASP A 138 16.37 16.42 -8.90
N GLY A 139 15.19 15.80 -8.76
CA GLY A 139 14.93 14.42 -9.17
C GLY A 139 14.53 14.23 -10.64
N LEU A 140 14.34 15.31 -11.40
CA LEU A 140 13.95 15.22 -12.81
C LEU A 140 15.09 14.73 -13.69
N ARG A 141 14.74 13.99 -14.76
CA ARG A 141 15.69 13.63 -15.83
C ARG A 141 16.29 14.88 -16.46
N TYR A 142 17.56 14.79 -16.88
CA TYR A 142 18.33 15.95 -17.33
C TYR A 142 17.64 16.74 -18.44
N GLU A 143 17.01 16.05 -19.38
CA GLU A 143 16.39 16.64 -20.56
C GLU A 143 15.19 17.52 -20.17
N ILE A 144 14.35 17.04 -19.26
CA ILE A 144 13.23 17.79 -18.68
C ILE A 144 13.75 18.90 -17.76
N LYS A 145 14.70 18.59 -16.88
CA LYS A 145 15.29 19.52 -15.91
C LYS A 145 15.91 20.74 -16.61
N ARG A 146 16.56 20.54 -17.76
CA ARG A 146 17.18 21.62 -18.56
C ARG A 146 16.16 22.65 -19.03
N VAL A 147 14.92 22.24 -19.32
CA VAL A 147 13.84 23.15 -19.77
C VAL A 147 13.21 23.88 -18.59
N ILE A 148 13.11 23.22 -17.43
CA ILE A 148 12.41 23.77 -16.26
C ILE A 148 13.29 24.73 -15.46
N ARG A 149 14.58 24.42 -15.29
CA ARG A 149 15.50 25.20 -14.44
C ARG A 149 15.53 26.71 -14.74
N PRO A 150 15.49 27.17 -16.01
CA PRO A 150 15.45 28.60 -16.31
C PRO A 150 14.14 29.30 -15.93
N LEU A 151 13.05 28.56 -15.69
CA LEU A 151 11.71 29.12 -15.44
C LEU A 151 11.50 29.56 -13.98
N VAL A 152 12.38 29.13 -13.06
CA VAL A 152 12.37 29.51 -11.63
C VAL A 152 10.96 29.44 -11.03
N LEU A 153 10.33 28.27 -11.14
CA LEU A 153 8.95 28.07 -10.72
C LEU A 153 8.90 27.91 -9.18
N PRO A 154 8.09 28.72 -8.47
CA PRO A 154 8.15 28.82 -7.01
C PRO A 154 7.35 27.74 -6.28
N THR A 155 6.45 27.02 -6.96
CA THR A 155 5.60 26.00 -6.33
C THR A 155 5.83 24.62 -6.93
N TYR A 156 5.59 23.59 -6.13
CA TYR A 156 5.69 22.21 -6.58
C TYR A 156 4.71 21.92 -7.72
N ALA A 157 3.50 22.49 -7.65
CA ALA A 157 2.48 22.32 -8.67
C ALA A 157 2.96 22.87 -10.03
N ASP A 158 3.53 24.07 -10.05
CA ASP A 158 4.03 24.70 -11.29
C ASP A 158 5.15 23.87 -11.94
N VAL A 159 6.10 23.39 -11.13
CA VAL A 159 7.20 22.53 -11.61
C VAL A 159 6.65 21.21 -12.16
N LEU A 160 5.68 20.59 -11.47
CA LEU A 160 5.07 19.34 -11.89
C LEU A 160 4.31 19.50 -13.21
N ASP A 161 3.45 20.49 -13.32
CA ASP A 161 2.66 20.75 -14.53
C ASP A 161 3.58 21.01 -15.73
N ARG A 162 4.63 21.80 -15.53
CA ARG A 162 5.60 22.07 -16.59
C ARG A 162 6.41 20.84 -16.97
N ALA A 163 6.78 19.99 -16.01
CA ALA A 163 7.49 18.74 -16.28
C ALA A 163 6.67 17.77 -17.13
N ILE A 164 5.37 17.66 -16.85
CA ILE A 164 4.45 16.83 -17.63
C ILE A 164 4.37 17.32 -19.08
N ILE A 165 4.24 18.63 -19.30
CA ILE A 165 4.18 19.22 -20.65
C ILE A 165 5.47 18.91 -21.42
N VAL A 166 6.63 19.16 -20.83
CA VAL A 166 7.93 18.91 -21.49
C VAL A 166 8.13 17.43 -21.80
N GLU A 167 7.68 16.54 -20.92
CA GLU A 167 7.76 15.09 -21.17
C GLU A 167 6.89 14.67 -22.36
N GLN A 168 5.69 15.24 -22.49
CA GLN A 168 4.80 14.99 -23.63
C GLN A 168 5.39 15.51 -24.93
N ASP A 169 5.89 16.75 -24.95
CA ASP A 169 6.52 17.36 -26.11
C ASP A 169 7.71 16.51 -26.61
N GLU A 170 8.58 16.05 -25.70
CA GLU A 170 9.69 15.16 -26.07
C GLU A 170 9.24 13.83 -26.66
N MET A 171 8.15 13.24 -26.14
CA MET A 171 7.63 12.00 -26.69
C MET A 171 7.07 12.20 -28.11
N GLU A 172 6.41 13.32 -28.36
CA GLU A 172 5.89 13.67 -29.69
C GLU A 172 7.01 13.90 -30.70
N GLU A 173 8.06 14.63 -30.31
CA GLU A 173 9.24 14.83 -31.14
C GLU A 173 9.91 13.49 -31.50
N ARG A 174 10.14 12.61 -30.51
CA ARG A 174 10.72 11.27 -30.76
C ARG A 174 9.89 10.47 -31.76
N LYS A 175 8.56 10.45 -31.61
CA LYS A 175 7.65 9.77 -32.54
C LYS A 175 7.73 10.36 -33.96
N TYR A 176 7.79 11.67 -34.08
CA TYR A 176 7.92 12.35 -35.38
C TYR A 176 9.22 11.96 -36.08
N PHE A 177 10.36 12.03 -35.38
CA PHE A 177 11.67 11.69 -35.94
C PHE A 177 11.78 10.21 -36.28
N ASP A 178 11.25 9.30 -35.44
CA ASP A 178 11.21 7.87 -35.74
C ASP A 178 10.37 7.56 -36.98
N SER A 179 9.23 8.24 -37.14
CA SER A 179 8.36 8.08 -38.31
C SER A 179 9.04 8.57 -39.60
N LYS A 180 9.73 9.70 -39.54
CA LYS A 180 10.48 10.27 -40.67
C LYS A 180 11.69 9.42 -41.05
N LYS A 181 12.40 8.87 -40.07
CA LYS A 181 13.51 7.94 -40.28
C LYS A 181 13.02 6.67 -41.00
N ARG A 182 11.92 6.07 -40.55
CA ARG A 182 11.31 4.89 -41.23
C ARG A 182 10.89 5.19 -42.67
N GLN A 183 10.36 6.38 -42.95
CA GLN A 183 10.05 6.79 -44.32
C GLN A 183 11.31 6.94 -45.20
N ASN A 184 12.38 7.54 -44.67
CA ASN A 184 13.63 7.71 -45.41
C ASN A 184 14.31 6.35 -45.71
N PHE A 185 14.33 5.42 -44.74
CA PHE A 185 14.87 4.06 -44.97
C PHE A 185 14.07 3.26 -46.01
N ASN A 186 12.75 3.48 -46.12
CA ASN A 186 11.92 2.83 -47.13
C ASN A 186 12.10 3.43 -48.54
N ASN A 187 12.59 4.67 -48.64
CA ASN A 187 12.83 5.35 -49.90
C ASN A 187 14.25 5.11 -50.47
N GLU A 188 15.17 4.54 -49.69
CA GLU A 188 16.57 4.24 -50.11
C GLU A 188 16.83 2.73 -50.33
N GLY A 189 15.79 1.94 -50.60
CA GLY A 189 15.92 0.54 -51.07
C GLY A 189 16.35 0.43 -52.54
N PRO A 190 17.03 -0.65 -52.97
CA PRO A 190 18.12 -0.60 -53.94
C PRO A 190 17.66 -0.23 -55.36
N SER A 191 18.21 0.87 -55.88
CA SER A 191 18.32 1.10 -57.32
C SER A 191 19.58 0.41 -57.84
N GLY A 192 19.40 -0.68 -58.58
CA GLY A 192 20.46 -1.45 -59.25
C GLY A 192 20.52 -2.89 -58.71
N GLN A 193 20.47 -3.94 -59.55
CA GLN A 193 20.86 -4.08 -60.96
C GLN A 193 19.85 -4.92 -61.74
#